data_AF-A0A0G4GP42-F1
#
_entry.id   AF-A0A0G4GP42-F1
#
_cell.length_a   1.000
_cell.length_b   1.000
_cell.length_c   1.000
_cell.angle_alpha   90.00
_cell.angle_beta   90.00
_cell.angle_gamma   90.00
#
_symmetry.space_group_name_H-M   'P 1'
#
loop_
_entity.id
_entity.type
_entity.pdbx_description
1 polymer ?
#
loop_
_entity_poly.entity_id
_entity_poly.type
_entity_poly.pdbx_seq_one_letter_code
_entity_poly.pdbx_strand_id
1 'polypeptide(L)'
;MQYGRYPPGLAARRDHCNKPLTVTHALDCKRYGLVNRRHNELRDTFAELIGMAWGAAGVRREVVLQEGTKGEDGVRADIVPRSVWERQAAASYDVCITDADAPSYASKNRSIKSILKGHENSKKNKYREAIRDSHMSFTPLVVTCDRVWGHDANVIIAHMARALMEKEGWTGREFGYVSGWIRSRPSIALVRATSYCLRGGGRAFGALGCDGGAGSISLPPNCVFMGLDS
;
A
#
# COMPACT_ATOMS: atom_id res chain seq x y z
N MET A 1 1.33 0.05 -16.34
CA MET A 1 1.29 1.05 -17.42
C MET A 1 2.63 1.18 -18.14
N GLN A 2 3.52 0.18 -18.06
CA GLN A 2 4.60 0.02 -19.04
C GLN A 2 4.01 0.17 -20.46
N TYR A 3 4.57 1.11 -21.24
CA TYR A 3 4.18 1.52 -22.61
C TYR A 3 3.15 2.64 -22.79
N GLY A 4 2.69 3.34 -21.74
CA GLY A 4 1.84 4.54 -21.91
C GLY A 4 0.50 4.27 -22.63
N ARG A 5 0.08 2.99 -22.70
CA ARG A 5 -1.19 2.59 -23.31
C ARG A 5 -2.29 2.66 -22.26
N TYR A 6 -3.20 3.60 -22.46
CA TYR A 6 -4.40 3.75 -21.66
C TYR A 6 -5.46 2.73 -22.10
N PRO A 7 -6.26 2.16 -21.17
CA PRO A 7 -7.41 1.35 -21.56
C PRO A 7 -8.35 2.20 -22.44
N PRO A 8 -8.73 1.74 -23.65
CA PRO A 8 -9.67 2.48 -24.48
C PRO A 8 -11.02 2.62 -23.77
N GLY A 9 -11.61 3.82 -23.83
CA GLY A 9 -12.93 4.11 -23.25
C GLY A 9 -12.97 4.61 -21.80
N LEU A 10 -11.82 4.81 -21.14
CA LEU A 10 -11.78 5.32 -19.76
C LEU A 10 -12.42 6.72 -19.63
N ALA A 11 -12.08 7.64 -20.54
CA ALA A 11 -12.46 9.05 -20.48
C ALA A 11 -13.96 9.33 -20.74
N ALA A 12 -14.71 8.35 -21.27
CA ALA A 12 -16.14 8.51 -21.57
C ALA A 12 -17.03 8.26 -20.34
N ARG A 13 -16.47 7.81 -19.23
CA ARG A 13 -17.21 7.47 -18.00
C ARG A 13 -17.04 8.56 -16.95
N ARG A 14 -18.14 8.96 -16.32
CA ARG A 14 -18.09 9.71 -15.07
C ARG A 14 -18.04 8.73 -13.91
N ASP A 15 -17.22 9.04 -12.93
CA ASP A 15 -17.12 8.29 -11.69
C ASP A 15 -18.23 8.66 -10.69
N HIS A 16 -18.30 7.93 -9.57
CA HIS A 16 -19.17 8.23 -8.43
C HIS A 16 -18.87 9.60 -7.77
N CYS A 17 -17.78 10.29 -8.14
CA CYS A 17 -17.48 11.63 -7.69
C CYS A 17 -17.75 12.71 -8.74
N ASN A 18 -18.46 12.35 -9.82
CA ASN A 18 -18.85 13.19 -10.96
C ASN A 18 -17.68 13.83 -11.73
N LYS A 19 -16.45 13.34 -11.54
CA LYS A 19 -15.27 13.77 -12.29
C LYS A 19 -15.06 12.90 -13.54
N PRO A 20 -14.32 13.42 -14.54
CA PRO A 20 -13.89 12.61 -15.67
C PRO A 20 -12.98 11.48 -15.18
N LEU A 21 -13.29 10.24 -15.57
CA LEU A 21 -12.48 9.08 -15.21
C LEU A 21 -11.16 9.11 -16.00
N THR A 22 -10.16 9.78 -15.44
CA THR A 22 -8.77 9.71 -15.90
C THR A 22 -8.03 8.60 -15.14
N VAL A 23 -6.88 8.16 -15.68
CA VAL A 23 -6.04 7.17 -14.99
C VAL A 23 -5.57 7.69 -13.63
N THR A 24 -5.05 8.91 -13.58
CA THR A 24 -4.63 9.53 -12.31
C THR A 24 -5.80 9.60 -11.33
N HIS A 25 -7.00 9.98 -11.79
CA HIS A 25 -8.18 10.01 -10.93
C HIS A 25 -8.54 8.61 -10.40
N ALA A 26 -8.51 7.58 -11.24
CA ALA A 26 -8.78 6.21 -10.84
C ALA A 26 -7.76 5.65 -9.82
N LEU A 27 -6.50 6.07 -9.92
CA LEU A 27 -5.41 5.60 -9.07
C LEU A 27 -5.27 6.37 -7.75
N ASP A 28 -5.72 7.63 -7.69
CA ASP A 28 -5.53 8.52 -6.54
C ASP A 28 -6.81 8.86 -5.78
N CYS A 29 -7.99 8.74 -6.41
CA CYS A 29 -9.23 9.17 -5.77
C CYS A 29 -9.64 8.26 -4.62
N LYS A 30 -9.75 8.81 -3.41
CA LYS A 30 -10.25 8.09 -2.23
C LYS A 30 -11.77 7.86 -2.25
N ARG A 31 -12.54 8.68 -2.99
CA ARG A 31 -14.02 8.60 -3.06
C ARG A 31 -14.52 7.63 -4.13
N TYR A 32 -13.84 7.59 -5.26
CA TYR A 32 -14.15 6.69 -6.36
C TYR A 32 -13.32 5.40 -6.30
N GLY A 33 -12.06 5.55 -5.92
CA GLY A 33 -11.04 4.55 -6.15
C GLY A 33 -11.01 3.51 -5.05
N LEU A 34 -10.92 2.27 -5.50
CA LEU A 34 -10.54 1.09 -4.72
C LEU A 34 -9.09 1.20 -4.18
N VAL A 35 -8.60 2.42 -3.89
CA VAL A 35 -7.27 2.72 -3.36
C VAL A 35 -7.08 2.06 -2.00
N ASN A 36 -8.10 2.12 -1.12
CA ASN A 36 -8.09 1.41 0.15
C ASN A 36 -8.03 -0.11 -0.07
N ARG A 37 -8.80 -0.64 -1.02
CA ARG A 37 -8.74 -2.07 -1.38
C ARG A 37 -7.36 -2.46 -1.92
N ARG A 38 -6.75 -1.62 -2.77
CA ARG A 38 -5.42 -1.83 -3.33
C ARG A 38 -4.35 -1.84 -2.25
N HIS A 39 -4.45 -0.90 -1.31
CA HIS A 39 -3.57 -0.85 -0.15
C HIS A 39 -3.75 -2.09 0.74
N ASN A 40 -4.98 -2.45 1.09
CA ASN A 40 -5.29 -3.64 1.91
C ASN A 40 -4.80 -4.94 1.25
N GLU A 41 -5.04 -5.12 -0.05
CA GLU A 41 -4.58 -6.30 -0.79
C GLU A 41 -3.04 -6.44 -0.70
N LEU A 42 -2.33 -5.31 -0.87
CA LEU A 42 -0.88 -5.30 -0.81
C LEU A 42 -0.38 -5.58 0.62
N ARG A 43 -0.98 -4.90 1.62
CA ARG A 43 -0.70 -5.11 3.03
C ARG A 43 -0.88 -6.57 3.42
N ASP A 44 -2.01 -7.17 3.06
CA ASP A 44 -2.35 -8.53 3.47
C ASP A 44 -1.41 -9.54 2.82
N THR A 45 -1.05 -9.33 1.54
CA THR A 45 -0.04 -10.13 0.85
C THR A 45 1.34 -10.04 1.53
N PHE A 46 1.77 -8.84 1.94
CA PHE A 46 3.01 -8.69 2.69
C PHE A 46 2.95 -9.34 4.07
N ALA A 47 1.83 -9.21 4.78
CA ALA A 47 1.63 -9.81 6.08
C ALA A 47 1.71 -11.34 6.01
N GLU A 48 1.15 -11.96 4.96
CA GLU A 48 1.30 -13.39 4.69
C GLU A 48 2.75 -13.80 4.45
N LEU A 49 3.48 -13.06 3.60
CA LEU A 49 4.90 -13.33 3.29
C LEU A 49 5.78 -13.24 4.55
N ILE A 50 5.57 -12.20 5.35
CA ILE A 50 6.24 -12.02 6.64
C ILE A 50 5.86 -13.17 7.60
N GLY A 51 4.59 -13.57 7.62
CA GLY A 51 4.11 -14.68 8.43
C GLY A 51 4.72 -16.03 8.03
N MET A 52 4.99 -16.26 6.74
CA MET A 52 5.70 -17.45 6.27
C MET A 52 7.17 -17.46 6.72
N ALA A 53 7.82 -16.29 6.74
CA ALA A 53 9.24 -16.17 7.12
C ALA A 53 9.46 -16.27 8.65
N TRP A 54 8.67 -15.54 9.45
CA TRP A 54 8.89 -15.41 10.91
C TRP A 54 7.76 -15.95 11.79
N GLY A 55 6.71 -16.51 11.19
CA GLY A 55 5.57 -17.11 11.89
C GLY A 55 4.34 -16.18 11.94
N ALA A 56 3.19 -16.68 11.50
CA ALA A 56 1.96 -15.90 11.37
C ALA A 56 1.42 -15.37 12.71
N ALA A 57 1.63 -16.09 13.81
CA ALA A 57 1.16 -15.70 15.15
C ALA A 57 1.80 -14.40 15.66
N GLY A 58 2.96 -14.01 15.13
CA GLY A 58 3.65 -12.78 15.48
C GLY A 58 3.19 -11.56 14.69
N VAL A 59 2.39 -11.72 13.63
CA VAL A 59 2.04 -10.65 12.70
C VAL A 59 0.70 -10.02 13.06
N ARG A 60 0.74 -8.77 13.54
CA ARG A 60 -0.47 -7.96 13.77
C ARG A 60 -0.70 -7.01 12.60
N ARG A 61 -1.95 -6.68 12.31
CA ARG A 61 -2.35 -5.71 11.28
C ARG A 61 -3.01 -4.49 11.93
N GLU A 62 -2.92 -3.34 11.29
CA GLU A 62 -3.58 -2.09 11.71
C GLU A 62 -3.34 -1.72 13.18
N VAL A 63 -2.08 -1.72 13.61
CA VAL A 63 -1.72 -1.44 15.01
C VAL A 63 -1.56 0.05 15.23
N VAL A 64 -2.25 0.59 16.23
CA VAL A 64 -2.06 1.97 16.71
C VAL A 64 -0.75 2.05 17.48
N LEU A 65 0.19 2.87 16.98
CA LEU A 65 1.49 3.11 17.63
C LEU A 65 1.44 4.31 18.57
N GLN A 66 0.73 5.36 18.14
CA GLN A 66 0.51 6.57 18.92
C GLN A 66 -0.94 7.00 18.73
N GLU A 67 -1.66 7.18 19.83
CA GLU A 67 -3.01 7.73 19.78
C GLU A 67 -2.97 9.20 19.36
N GLY A 68 -3.94 9.61 18.57
CA GLY A 68 -4.11 11.02 18.23
C GLY A 68 -4.66 11.78 19.42
N THR A 69 -4.21 13.02 19.61
CA THR A 69 -4.89 13.95 20.53
C THR A 69 -6.13 14.53 19.85
N LYS A 70 -7.10 15.06 20.62
CA LYS A 70 -8.42 15.49 20.11
C LYS A 70 -8.32 16.32 18.81
N GLY A 71 -8.67 15.69 17.68
CA GLY A 71 -8.70 16.31 16.35
C GLY A 71 -7.55 15.91 15.40
N GLU A 72 -6.53 15.19 15.89
CA GLU A 72 -5.42 14.70 15.07
C GLU A 72 -5.52 13.18 14.82
N ASP A 73 -5.16 12.75 13.62
CA ASP A 73 -5.02 11.33 13.30
C ASP A 73 -3.76 10.77 13.97
N GLY A 74 -3.93 9.76 14.83
CA GLY A 74 -2.82 9.02 15.42
C GLY A 74 -1.93 8.30 14.39
N VAL A 75 -0.80 7.79 14.85
CA VAL A 75 0.11 7.00 14.01
C VAL A 75 -0.30 5.53 14.10
N ARG A 76 -0.67 4.95 12.96
CA ARG A 76 -1.08 3.55 12.83
C ARG A 76 -0.22 2.84 11.80
N ALA A 77 0.41 1.74 12.20
CA ALA A 77 1.15 0.87 11.30
C ALA A 77 0.24 -0.16 10.64
N ASP A 78 0.49 -0.46 9.37
CA ASP A 78 -0.30 -1.41 8.60
C ASP A 78 0.01 -2.85 9.02
N ILE A 79 1.29 -3.14 9.30
CA ILE A 79 1.75 -4.47 9.69
C ILE A 79 2.78 -4.32 10.81
N VAL A 80 2.63 -5.11 11.87
CA VAL A 80 3.59 -5.19 12.98
C VAL A 80 3.91 -6.65 13.30
N PRO A 81 4.91 -7.25 12.63
CA PRO A 81 5.49 -8.53 13.06
C PRO A 81 6.45 -8.38 14.24
N ARG A 82 6.84 -9.52 14.81
CA ARG A 82 7.93 -9.64 15.78
C ARG A 82 9.09 -10.44 15.20
N SER A 83 10.28 -10.21 15.75
CA SER A 83 11.49 -10.98 15.45
C SER A 83 12.05 -10.84 14.02
N VAL A 84 11.67 -9.78 13.30
CA VAL A 84 12.13 -9.58 11.91
C VAL A 84 13.58 -9.12 11.87
N TRP A 85 13.92 -8.06 12.61
CA TRP A 85 15.28 -7.50 12.63
C TRP A 85 16.08 -7.96 13.85
N GLU A 86 15.45 -7.92 15.02
CA GLU A 86 16.03 -8.35 16.28
C GLU A 86 15.09 -9.34 16.95
N ARG A 87 15.64 -10.34 17.66
CA ARG A 87 14.84 -11.36 18.34
C ARG A 87 13.85 -10.70 19.31
N GLN A 88 12.59 -11.09 19.24
CA GLN A 88 11.47 -10.61 20.08
C GLN A 88 11.11 -9.12 19.95
N ALA A 89 11.92 -8.30 19.28
CA ALA A 89 11.58 -6.92 18.98
C ALA A 89 10.45 -6.82 17.93
N ALA A 90 9.60 -5.81 18.07
CA ALA A 90 8.60 -5.51 17.06
C ALA A 90 9.24 -4.76 15.88
N ALA A 91 8.67 -4.92 14.69
CA ALA A 91 8.99 -4.09 13.54
C ALA A 91 7.68 -3.56 12.97
N SER A 92 7.62 -2.30 12.60
CA SER A 92 6.44 -1.65 12.04
C SER A 92 6.64 -1.35 10.56
N TYR A 93 5.60 -1.62 9.78
CA TYR A 93 5.59 -1.41 8.34
C TYR A 93 4.34 -0.63 7.94
N ASP A 94 4.52 0.29 7.00
CA ASP A 94 3.47 1.11 6.43
C ASP A 94 3.59 1.06 4.90
N VAL A 95 2.49 0.69 4.24
CA VAL A 95 2.39 0.52 2.80
C VAL A 95 2.06 1.86 2.16
N CYS A 96 2.88 2.25 1.18
CA CYS A 96 2.68 3.45 0.39
C CYS A 96 2.72 3.10 -1.09
N ILE A 97 1.61 3.32 -1.79
CA ILE A 97 1.50 3.09 -3.23
C ILE A 97 1.44 4.45 -3.91
N THR A 98 2.39 4.74 -4.79
CA THR A 98 2.46 6.02 -5.53
C THR A 98 2.23 5.80 -7.02
N ASP A 99 1.51 6.71 -7.67
CA ASP A 99 1.57 6.86 -9.12
C ASP A 99 2.83 7.66 -9.47
N ALA A 100 3.77 7.06 -10.22
CA ALA A 100 5.01 7.74 -10.61
C ALA A 100 4.81 8.65 -11.81
N ASP A 101 3.74 8.41 -12.59
CA ASP A 101 3.40 9.17 -13.80
C ASP A 101 2.41 10.32 -13.49
N ALA A 102 2.12 10.56 -12.21
CA ALA A 102 1.21 11.63 -11.80
C ALA A 102 1.72 13.01 -12.28
N PRO A 103 0.83 13.90 -12.77
CA PRO A 103 1.20 15.21 -13.31
C PRO A 103 2.03 16.07 -12.34
N SER A 104 1.82 15.91 -11.03
CA SER A 104 2.56 16.59 -9.96
C SER A 104 4.06 16.27 -9.93
N TYR A 105 4.46 15.11 -10.46
CA TYR A 105 5.86 14.72 -10.58
C TYR A 105 6.45 15.06 -11.93
N ALA A 106 5.63 15.01 -13.00
CA ALA A 106 6.02 15.37 -14.36
C ALA A 106 6.50 16.83 -14.44
N SER A 107 5.84 17.76 -13.75
CA SER A 107 6.23 19.17 -13.73
C SER A 107 7.59 19.45 -13.06
N LYS A 108 8.12 18.50 -12.28
CA LYS A 108 9.37 18.64 -11.53
C LYS A 108 10.53 17.81 -12.10
N ASN A 109 10.33 17.15 -13.24
CA ASN A 109 11.29 16.24 -13.89
C ASN A 109 11.99 15.28 -12.89
N ARG A 110 11.22 14.72 -11.95
CA ARG A 110 11.75 13.88 -10.87
C ARG A 110 11.93 12.45 -11.35
N SER A 111 13.10 11.87 -11.12
CA SER A 111 13.31 10.43 -11.37
C SER A 111 12.48 9.57 -10.42
N ILE A 112 12.04 8.39 -10.88
CA ILE A 112 11.26 7.42 -10.05
C ILE A 112 11.98 7.15 -8.72
N LYS A 113 13.31 6.98 -8.76
CA LYS A 113 14.12 6.76 -7.56
C LYS A 113 14.03 7.92 -6.57
N SER A 114 14.02 9.17 -7.05
CA SER A 114 13.89 10.36 -6.19
C SER A 114 12.49 10.49 -5.58
N ILE A 115 11.44 10.10 -6.33
CA ILE A 115 10.05 10.07 -5.86
C ILE A 115 9.92 9.04 -4.72
N LEU A 116 10.39 7.81 -4.95
CA LEU A 116 10.37 6.74 -3.95
C LEU A 116 11.13 7.14 -2.68
N LYS A 117 12.36 7.65 -2.82
CA LYS A 117 13.17 8.12 -1.69
C LYS A 117 12.48 9.25 -0.92
N GLY A 118 11.79 10.15 -1.62
CA GLY A 118 10.99 11.21 -1.01
C GLY A 118 9.90 10.64 -0.10
N HIS A 119 9.12 9.69 -0.62
CA HIS A 119 8.06 9.03 0.15
C HIS A 119 8.59 8.23 1.35
N GLU A 120 9.70 7.50 1.17
CA GLU A 120 10.37 6.78 2.26
C GLU A 120 10.77 7.72 3.39
N ASN A 121 11.41 8.85 3.06
CA ASN A 121 11.83 9.85 4.03
C ASN A 121 10.64 10.53 4.72
N SER A 122 9.59 10.88 3.97
CA SER A 122 8.37 11.46 4.54
C SER A 122 7.71 10.52 5.54
N LYS A 123 7.62 9.23 5.23
CA LYS A 123 7.09 8.22 6.15
C LYS A 123 8.01 8.02 7.36
N LYS A 124 9.32 7.88 7.17
CA LYS A 124 10.29 7.78 8.28
C LYS A 124 10.21 8.96 9.23
N ASN A 125 10.09 10.18 8.70
CA ASN A 125 9.93 11.39 9.52
C ASN A 125 8.61 11.37 10.29
N LYS A 126 7.49 10.95 9.67
CA LYS A 126 6.19 10.82 10.35
C LYS A 126 6.23 9.85 11.52
N TYR A 127 6.91 8.71 11.35
CA TYR A 127 6.96 7.66 12.36
C TYR A 127 8.05 7.86 13.41
N ARG A 128 9.06 8.72 13.15
CA ARG A 128 10.22 8.93 14.03
C ARG A 128 9.82 9.17 15.48
N GLU A 129 8.88 10.08 15.73
CA GLU A 129 8.45 10.44 17.08
C GLU A 129 7.64 9.31 17.74
N ALA A 130 6.75 8.66 16.97
CA ALA A 130 5.87 7.60 17.47
C ALA A 130 6.60 6.33 17.90
N ILE A 131 7.78 6.06 17.34
CA ILE A 131 8.57 4.86 17.64
C ILE A 131 9.78 5.14 18.52
N ARG A 132 10.10 6.41 18.81
CA ARG A 132 11.34 6.81 19.49
C ARG A 132 11.54 6.11 20.83
N ASP A 133 10.48 6.02 21.62
CA ASP A 133 10.52 5.42 22.96
C ASP A 133 10.14 3.93 22.94
N SER A 134 9.88 3.38 21.75
CA SER A 134 9.57 1.98 21.57
C SER A 134 10.80 1.20 21.11
N HIS A 135 11.00 -0.01 21.61
CA HIS A 135 12.00 -0.97 21.09
C HIS A 135 11.56 -1.57 19.74
N MET A 136 11.11 -0.72 18.82
CA MET A 136 10.51 -1.11 17.55
C MET A 136 11.16 -0.37 16.40
N SER A 137 11.53 -1.10 15.35
CA SER A 137 12.01 -0.51 14.12
C SER A 137 10.86 -0.13 13.18
N PHE A 138 11.10 0.81 12.26
CA PHE A 138 10.14 1.19 11.23
C PHE A 138 10.74 1.04 9.84
N THR A 139 9.98 0.46 8.92
CA THR A 139 10.38 0.27 7.52
C THR A 139 9.22 0.66 6.59
N PRO A 140 9.34 1.72 5.79
CA PRO A 140 8.31 2.08 4.82
C PRO A 140 8.31 1.10 3.64
N LEU A 141 7.13 0.61 3.26
CA LEU A 141 6.92 -0.26 2.11
C LEU A 141 6.40 0.58 0.94
N VAL A 142 7.31 1.34 0.32
CA VAL A 142 6.97 2.21 -0.81
C VAL A 142 7.08 1.44 -2.13
N VAL A 143 6.04 1.51 -2.95
CA VAL A 143 6.00 0.91 -4.29
C VAL A 143 5.25 1.81 -5.27
N THR A 144 5.66 1.81 -6.53
CA THR A 144 4.89 2.47 -7.59
C THR A 144 3.75 1.59 -8.09
N CYS A 145 2.71 2.17 -8.71
CA CYS A 145 1.66 1.41 -9.39
C CYS A 145 2.21 0.45 -10.46
N ASP A 146 3.39 0.76 -11.03
CA ASP A 146 4.12 -0.08 -11.99
C ASP A 146 5.01 -1.16 -11.36
N ARG A 147 4.91 -1.37 -10.03
CA ARG A 147 5.65 -2.39 -9.26
C ARG A 147 7.15 -2.11 -9.11
N VAL A 148 7.56 -0.84 -9.15
CA VAL A 148 8.93 -0.45 -8.81
C VAL A 148 9.01 -0.23 -7.29
N TRP A 149 9.84 -1.00 -6.61
CA TRP A 149 9.99 -0.98 -5.16
C TRP A 149 11.01 0.06 -4.70
N GLY A 150 10.73 0.70 -3.57
CA GLY A 150 11.68 1.55 -2.84
C GLY A 150 12.91 0.79 -2.35
N HIS A 151 13.89 1.53 -1.86
CA HIS A 151 15.10 0.93 -1.29
C HIS A 151 14.78 0.10 -0.06
N ASP A 152 14.06 0.68 0.91
CA ASP A 152 13.75 0.00 2.18
C ASP A 152 12.88 -1.26 1.94
N ALA A 153 11.93 -1.16 1.02
CA ALA A 153 11.10 -2.29 0.59
C ALA A 153 11.94 -3.42 -0.04
N ASN A 154 12.97 -3.09 -0.82
CA ASN A 154 13.88 -4.09 -1.37
C ASN A 154 14.73 -4.77 -0.29
N VAL A 155 15.16 -4.04 0.74
CA VAL A 155 15.93 -4.61 1.86
C VAL A 155 15.10 -5.68 2.57
N ILE A 156 13.85 -5.36 2.94
CA ILE A 156 12.99 -6.35 3.61
C ILE A 156 12.62 -7.53 2.70
N ILE A 157 12.45 -7.33 1.39
CA ILE A 157 12.24 -8.43 0.43
C ILE A 157 13.45 -9.37 0.40
N ALA A 158 14.66 -8.84 0.39
CA ALA A 158 15.88 -9.65 0.45
C ALA A 158 16.01 -10.37 1.80
N HIS A 159 15.64 -9.71 2.89
CA HIS A 159 15.65 -10.29 4.23
C HIS A 159 14.64 -11.44 4.37
N MET A 160 13.42 -11.26 3.85
CA MET A 160 12.41 -12.31 3.75
C MET A 160 12.91 -13.51 2.95
N ALA A 161 13.62 -13.29 1.84
CA ALA A 161 14.16 -14.38 1.04
C ALA A 161 15.17 -15.22 1.83
N ARG A 162 16.08 -14.57 2.56
CA ARG A 162 17.05 -15.27 3.41
C ARG A 162 16.36 -16.05 4.54
N ALA A 163 15.42 -15.42 5.24
CA ALA A 163 14.68 -16.07 6.32
C ALA A 163 13.84 -17.27 5.84
N LEU A 164 13.26 -17.19 4.63
CA LEU A 164 12.54 -18.31 4.05
C LEU A 164 13.47 -19.46 3.66
N MET A 165 14.65 -19.19 3.11
CA MET A 165 15.61 -20.25 2.73
C MET A 165 16.05 -21.13 3.91
N GLU A 166 15.99 -20.62 5.13
CA GLU A 166 16.29 -21.37 6.36
C GLU A 166 15.15 -22.31 6.80
N LYS A 167 13.95 -22.23 6.20
CA LYS A 167 12.80 -23.08 6.53
C LYS A 167 12.85 -24.39 5.75
N GLU A 168 12.43 -25.48 6.38
CA GLU A 168 12.49 -26.86 5.84
C GLU A 168 11.86 -27.01 4.43
N GLY A 169 10.79 -26.28 4.12
CA GLY A 169 10.13 -26.32 2.80
C GLY A 169 10.84 -25.55 1.67
N TRP A 170 11.90 -24.81 2.00
CA TRP A 170 12.63 -23.90 1.12
C TRP A 170 14.14 -24.16 1.10
N THR A 171 14.63 -25.04 1.98
CA THR A 171 16.04 -25.42 2.06
C THR A 171 16.53 -25.95 0.71
N GLY A 172 17.72 -25.51 0.29
CA GLY A 172 18.33 -25.90 -0.99
C GLY A 172 17.87 -25.09 -2.22
N ARG A 173 16.93 -24.15 -2.07
CA ARG A 173 16.55 -23.23 -3.16
C ARG A 173 17.52 -22.06 -3.24
N GLU A 174 17.80 -21.58 -4.46
CA GLU A 174 18.66 -20.41 -4.67
C GLU A 174 17.96 -19.11 -4.27
N PHE A 175 18.72 -18.15 -3.75
CA PHE A 175 18.22 -16.82 -3.39
C PHE A 175 17.47 -16.12 -4.53
N GLY A 176 17.96 -16.23 -5.77
CA GLY A 176 17.31 -15.64 -6.95
C GLY A 176 15.89 -16.15 -7.15
N TYR A 177 15.70 -17.47 -7.02
CA TYR A 177 14.39 -18.11 -7.12
C TYR A 177 13.44 -17.65 -6.00
N VAL A 178 13.90 -17.69 -4.74
CA VAL A 178 13.07 -17.31 -3.58
C VAL A 178 12.72 -15.82 -3.63
N SER A 179 13.69 -14.95 -3.94
CA SER A 179 13.47 -13.52 -4.08
C SER A 179 12.50 -13.19 -5.23
N GLY A 180 12.63 -13.88 -6.38
CA GLY A 180 11.69 -13.78 -7.49
C GLY A 180 10.28 -14.20 -7.10
N TRP A 181 10.15 -15.32 -6.37
CA TRP A 181 8.88 -15.81 -5.86
C TRP A 181 8.21 -14.81 -4.91
N ILE A 182 8.96 -14.26 -3.94
CA ILE A 182 8.46 -13.23 -3.02
C ILE A 182 8.00 -12.00 -3.79
N ARG A 183 8.79 -11.51 -4.76
CA ARG A 183 8.42 -10.32 -5.57
C ARG A 183 7.20 -10.54 -6.43
N SER A 184 6.98 -11.77 -6.90
CA SER A 184 5.87 -12.10 -7.79
C SER A 184 4.50 -11.92 -7.12
N ARG A 185 4.35 -12.30 -5.85
CA ARG A 185 3.02 -12.29 -5.19
C ARG A 185 2.48 -10.86 -4.99
N PRO A 186 3.21 -9.93 -4.33
CA PRO A 186 2.76 -8.54 -4.20
C PRO A 186 2.61 -7.87 -5.56
N SER A 187 3.45 -8.22 -6.55
CA SER A 187 3.34 -7.69 -7.91
C SER A 187 2.04 -8.11 -8.61
N ILE A 188 1.62 -9.37 -8.47
CA ILE A 188 0.36 -9.89 -9.02
C ILE A 188 -0.82 -9.25 -8.28
N ALA A 189 -0.77 -9.18 -6.95
CA ALA A 189 -1.78 -8.52 -6.13
C ALA A 189 -1.97 -7.05 -6.53
N LEU A 190 -0.87 -6.30 -6.66
CA LEU A 190 -0.88 -4.91 -7.07
C LEU A 190 -1.44 -4.71 -8.49
N VAL A 191 -1.09 -5.57 -9.44
CA VAL A 191 -1.64 -5.50 -10.80
C VAL A 191 -3.14 -5.76 -10.80
N ARG A 192 -3.60 -6.80 -10.08
CA ARG A 192 -5.03 -7.11 -9.95
C ARG A 192 -5.78 -5.94 -9.36
N ALA A 193 -5.31 -5.41 -8.23
CA ALA A 193 -5.92 -4.30 -7.53
C ALA A 193 -5.91 -3.00 -8.33
N THR A 194 -4.78 -2.64 -8.96
CA THR A 194 -4.68 -1.48 -9.86
C THR A 194 -5.64 -1.63 -11.05
N SER A 195 -5.76 -2.84 -11.59
CA SER A 195 -6.70 -3.09 -12.68
C SER A 195 -8.16 -2.97 -12.26
N TYR A 196 -8.49 -3.33 -11.01
CA TYR A 196 -9.79 -3.02 -10.42
C TYR A 196 -10.01 -1.51 -10.28
N CYS A 197 -9.01 -0.73 -9.85
CA CYS A 197 -9.14 0.73 -9.79
C CYS A 197 -9.48 1.33 -11.17
N LEU A 198 -8.86 0.81 -12.24
CA LEU A 198 -9.08 1.32 -13.61
C LEU A 198 -10.42 0.87 -14.21
N ARG A 199 -10.85 -0.36 -13.94
CA ARG A 199 -12.08 -0.94 -14.52
C ARG A 199 -13.33 -0.75 -13.65
N GLY A 200 -13.15 -0.33 -12.40
CA GLY A 200 -14.09 -0.55 -11.29
C GLY A 200 -15.24 0.44 -11.11
N GLY A 201 -15.39 1.49 -11.91
CA GLY A 201 -16.53 2.42 -11.79
C GLY A 201 -17.83 1.95 -12.43
N GLY A 202 -18.05 0.64 -12.50
CA GLY A 202 -18.76 0.12 -13.66
C GLY A 202 -19.69 -1.04 -13.58
N ARG A 203 -20.06 -1.47 -12.39
CA ARG A 203 -21.31 -2.17 -12.19
C ARG A 203 -22.01 -1.47 -11.04
N ALA A 204 -23.10 -0.78 -11.35
CA ALA A 204 -24.21 -0.80 -10.41
C ALA A 204 -24.41 -2.27 -10.05
N PHE A 205 -24.31 -2.61 -8.78
CA PHE A 205 -24.72 -3.90 -8.27
C PHE A 205 -26.25 -3.94 -8.42
N GLY A 206 -26.72 -4.18 -9.64
CA GLY A 206 -28.11 -4.46 -9.96
C GLY A 206 -28.32 -5.97 -9.91
N ALA A 207 -29.13 -6.39 -8.93
CA ALA A 207 -29.87 -7.64 -8.92
C ALA A 207 -29.07 -8.96 -9.02
N LEU A 208 -28.54 -9.43 -7.88
CA LEU A 208 -28.94 -10.75 -7.41
C LEU A 208 -29.50 -10.55 -6.00
N GLY A 209 -30.83 -10.70 -5.90
CA GLY A 209 -31.57 -10.45 -4.68
C GLY A 209 -31.19 -11.42 -3.57
N CYS A 210 -30.91 -10.85 -2.41
CA CYS A 210 -31.26 -11.41 -1.12
C CYS A 210 -31.64 -10.21 -0.25
N ASP A 211 -32.93 -10.10 0.07
CA ASP A 211 -33.45 -9.19 1.07
C ASP A 211 -32.74 -9.42 2.42
N GLY A 212 -32.37 -8.33 3.09
CA GLY A 212 -31.79 -8.42 4.43
C GLY A 212 -31.14 -7.14 4.96
N GLY A 213 -31.97 -6.24 5.51
CA GLY A 213 -31.69 -5.50 6.75
C GLY A 213 -30.47 -4.57 6.85
N ALA A 214 -30.75 -3.27 6.71
CA ALA A 214 -30.22 -2.12 7.48
C ALA A 214 -28.79 -2.16 8.06
N GLY A 215 -27.96 -1.19 7.64
CA GLY A 215 -26.73 -0.79 8.31
C GLY A 215 -26.09 0.44 7.68
N SER A 216 -26.62 1.64 7.99
CA SER A 216 -26.03 2.92 7.60
C SER A 216 -24.68 3.13 8.29
N ILE A 217 -23.58 3.15 7.53
CA ILE A 217 -22.30 3.65 8.02
C ILE A 217 -22.24 5.15 7.72
N SER A 218 -22.52 5.96 8.75
CA SER A 218 -22.29 7.40 8.74
C SER A 218 -20.78 7.69 8.70
N LEU A 219 -20.32 8.40 7.68
CA LEU A 219 -18.98 9.00 7.65
C LEU A 219 -19.00 10.32 8.46
N PRO A 220 -17.99 10.60 9.30
CA PRO A 220 -17.90 11.90 9.98
C PRO A 220 -17.62 13.04 8.98
N PRO A 221 -18.14 14.25 9.22
CA PRO A 221 -17.86 15.42 8.40
C PRO A 221 -16.49 16.00 8.79
N ASN A 222 -15.92 16.77 7.87
CA ASN A 222 -14.77 17.68 8.04
C ASN A 222 -13.41 17.16 7.56
N CYS A 223 -13.14 17.40 6.27
CA CYS A 223 -11.85 17.95 5.85
C CYS A 223 -12.08 18.72 4.54
N VAL A 224 -12.46 19.99 4.70
CA VAL A 224 -12.50 20.99 3.62
C VAL A 224 -11.04 21.23 3.21
N PHE A 225 -10.69 20.88 1.97
CA PHE A 225 -9.44 21.34 1.39
C PHE A 225 -9.62 22.82 1.03
N MET A 226 -8.97 23.71 1.77
CA MET A 226 -8.78 25.10 1.37
C MET A 226 -8.08 25.09 0.01
N GLY A 227 -8.80 25.49 -1.03
CA GLY A 227 -8.21 26.00 -2.25
C GLY A 227 -7.60 27.36 -1.93
N LEU A 228 -6.32 27.52 -2.19
CA LEU A 228 -5.75 28.84 -2.42
C LEU A 228 -5.76 29.02 -3.93
N ASP A 229 -6.80 29.72 -4.39
CA ASP A 229 -6.80 30.46 -5.64
C ASP A 229 -5.95 31.71 -5.43
N SER A 230 -4.92 31.87 -6.26
CA SER A 230 -4.45 33.11 -6.93
C SER A 230 -3.14 32.82 -7.65
#